data_AF-A0A0G1JM69-F1
#
_entry.id   AF-A0A0G1JM69-F1
#
_cell.length_a   1.000
_cell.length_b   1.000
_cell.length_c   1.000
_cell.angle_alpha   90.00
_cell.angle_beta   90.00
_cell.angle_gamma   90.00
#
_symmetry.space_group_name_H-M   'P 1'
#
loop_
_entity.id
_entity.type
_entity.pdbx_description
1 polymer ?
#
loop_
_entity_poly.entity_id
_entity_poly.type
_entity_poly.pdbx_seq_one_letter_code
_entity_poly.pdbx_strand_id
1 'polypeptide(L)'
;MIIPAAGEILANPNYTGSGPPYHMIVLIGFNDSGFISHDPGTSFGASYEYSYETIENAIHDWTGSKSTVEEGRKAIVVLQPSE
;
A
#
# COMPACT_ATOMS: atom_id res chain seq x y z
N MET A 1 -1.99 8.97 -5.66
CA MET A 1 -0.58 8.58 -5.39
C MET A 1 -0.47 7.07 -5.55
N ILE A 2 0.66 6.54 -6.03
CA ILE A 2 0.91 5.09 -6.05
C ILE A 2 1.97 4.80 -5.00
N ILE A 3 1.71 3.85 -4.12
CA ILE A 3 2.65 3.47 -3.06
C ILE A 3 3.16 2.05 -3.27
N PRO A 4 4.48 1.82 -3.16
CA PRO A 4 5.04 0.51 -2.91
C PRO A 4 4.86 0.15 -1.43
N ALA A 5 4.47 -1.08 -1.15
CA ALA A 5 4.21 -1.55 0.20
C ALA A 5 4.82 -2.92 0.47
N ALA A 6 5.35 -3.09 1.68
CA ALA A 6 5.46 -4.41 2.31
C ALA A 6 4.04 -4.91 2.55
N GLY A 7 3.53 -5.72 1.62
CA GLY A 7 2.08 -5.94 1.49
C GLY A 7 1.45 -6.70 2.65
N GLU A 8 2.23 -7.50 3.39
CA GLU A 8 1.75 -8.20 4.60
C GLU A 8 1.45 -7.21 5.75
N ILE A 9 2.16 -6.07 5.82
CA ILE A 9 1.91 -5.02 6.82
C ILE A 9 0.56 -4.32 6.59
N LEU A 10 0.06 -4.30 5.36
CA LEU A 10 -1.27 -3.76 5.07
C LEU A 10 -2.37 -4.52 5.83
N ALA A 11 -2.11 -5.79 6.20
CA ALA A 11 -3.00 -6.63 6.99
C ALA A 11 -4.47 -6.58 6.52
N ASN A 12 -4.69 -6.49 5.21
CA ASN A 12 -6.03 -6.41 4.65
C ASN A 12 -6.75 -7.74 4.93
N PRO A 13 -7.88 -7.73 5.68
CA PRO A 13 -8.59 -8.96 6.04
C PRO A 13 -9.15 -9.71 4.83
N ASN A 14 -9.18 -9.06 3.66
CA ASN A 14 -9.63 -9.65 2.40
C ASN A 14 -8.49 -10.30 1.58
N TYR A 15 -7.26 -10.31 2.09
CA TYR A 15 -6.18 -11.08 1.50
C TYR A 15 -6.28 -12.57 1.86
N THR A 16 -5.75 -13.42 1.00
CA THR A 16 -5.53 -14.84 1.31
C THR A 16 -4.20 -15.00 2.05
N GLY A 17 -4.20 -15.74 3.17
CA GLY A 17 -2.99 -15.95 3.97
C GLY A 17 -2.53 -14.67 4.66
N SER A 18 -1.23 -14.41 4.67
CA SER A 18 -0.63 -13.16 5.19
C SER A 18 -0.79 -11.97 4.23
N GLY A 19 -1.14 -12.23 2.97
CA GLY A 19 -1.12 -11.24 1.90
C GLY A 19 0.15 -11.27 1.04
N PRO A 20 0.28 -10.36 0.08
CA PRO A 20 1.43 -10.28 -0.80
C PRO A 20 2.67 -9.77 -0.03
N PRO A 21 3.86 -10.35 -0.21
CA PRO A 21 5.08 -9.88 0.45
C PRO A 21 5.49 -8.46 -0.01
N TYR A 22 5.18 -8.13 -1.26
CA TYR A 22 5.37 -6.79 -1.82
C TYR A 22 4.19 -6.47 -2.73
N HIS A 23 3.68 -5.25 -2.64
CA HIS A 23 2.46 -4.84 -3.30
C HIS A 23 2.49 -3.39 -3.74
N MET A 24 1.66 -3.06 -4.72
CA MET A 24 1.46 -1.68 -5.17
C MET A 24 -0.03 -1.34 -5.03
N ILE A 25 -0.35 -0.26 -4.30
CA ILE A 25 -1.73 0.24 -4.19
C ILE A 25 -1.82 1.70 -4.61
N VAL A 26 -3.02 2.14 -4.97
CA VAL A 26 -3.29 3.53 -5.35
C VAL A 26 -4.04 4.22 -4.21
N LEU A 27 -3.46 5.27 -3.65
CA LEU A 27 -4.17 6.17 -2.74
C LEU A 27 -4.92 7.22 -3.57
N ILE A 28 -6.24 7.25 -3.41
CA ILE A 28 -7.15 8.09 -4.19
C ILE A 28 -7.74 9.26 -3.39
N GLY A 29 -7.59 9.25 -2.07
CA GLY A 29 -8.05 10.31 -1.19
C GLY A 29 -7.70 10.02 0.27
N PHE A 30 -8.15 10.90 1.16
CA PHE A 30 -8.02 10.74 2.61
C PHE A 30 -9.19 11.42 3.32
N ASN A 31 -9.46 10.99 4.55
CA ASN A 31 -10.48 11.53 5.44
C ASN A 31 -9.93 11.61 6.88
N ASP A 32 -10.77 11.90 7.88
CA ASP A 32 -10.31 12.00 9.28
C ASP A 32 -9.76 10.68 9.84
N SER A 33 -10.16 9.54 9.27
CA SER A 33 -9.82 8.19 9.74
C SER A 33 -8.58 7.61 9.04
N GLY A 34 -8.28 8.03 7.80
CA GLY A 34 -7.17 7.45 7.05
C GLY A 34 -7.18 7.74 5.55
N PHE A 35 -6.49 6.87 4.81
CA PHE A 35 -6.39 6.92 3.36
C PHE A 35 -7.43 6.02 2.69
N ILE A 36 -8.04 6.54 1.63
CA ILE A 36 -8.93 5.78 0.74
C ILE A 36 -8.09 5.24 -0.41
N SER A 37 -8.19 3.95 -0.69
CA SER A 37 -7.33 3.26 -1.64
C SER A 37 -8.07 2.43 -2.69
N HIS A 38 -7.40 2.20 -3.83
CA HIS A 38 -7.66 1.07 -4.70
C HIS A 38 -6.56 0.04 -4.51
N ASP A 39 -6.93 -1.08 -3.91
CA ASP A 39 -6.06 -2.22 -3.64
C ASP A 39 -6.40 -3.40 -4.58
N PRO A 40 -5.60 -3.65 -5.63
CA PRO A 40 -5.87 -4.75 -6.57
C PRO A 40 -5.53 -6.14 -6.00
N GLY A 41 -5.02 -6.23 -4.77
CA GLY A 41 -4.67 -7.50 -4.10
C GLY A 41 -5.87 -8.31 -3.63
N THR A 42 -7.08 -7.78 -3.78
CA THR A 42 -8.34 -8.42 -3.37
C THR A 42 -9.54 -7.90 -4.17
N SER A 43 -10.61 -8.70 -4.26
CA SER A 43 -11.87 -8.28 -4.89
C SER A 43 -12.61 -7.19 -4.10
N PHE A 44 -12.20 -6.93 -2.86
CA PHE A 44 -12.80 -5.94 -1.94
C PHE A 44 -11.95 -4.68 -1.78
N GLY A 45 -10.96 -4.46 -2.65
CA GLY A 45 -10.01 -3.37 -2.50
C GLY A 45 -10.45 -2.05 -3.14
N ALA A 46 -11.63 -2.00 -3.76
CA ALA A 46 -12.15 -0.76 -4.33
C ALA A 46 -12.61 0.20 -3.21
N SER A 47 -11.92 1.34 -3.08
CA SER A 47 -12.18 2.37 -2.05
C SER A 47 -12.02 1.84 -0.64
N TYR A 48 -11.11 0.88 -0.44
CA TYR A 48 -10.80 0.33 0.87
C TYR A 48 -10.04 1.37 1.70
N GLU A 49 -10.45 1.54 2.96
CA GLU A 49 -9.84 2.50 3.88
C GLU A 49 -8.76 1.83 4.73
N TYR A 50 -7.56 2.39 4.68
CA TYR A 50 -6.46 2.06 5.59
C TYR A 50 -6.24 3.22 6.56
N SER A 51 -5.89 2.91 7.80
CA SER A 51 -5.46 3.95 8.74
C SER A 51 -4.17 4.62 8.27
N TYR A 52 -3.93 5.84 8.74
CA TYR A 52 -2.67 6.54 8.49
C TYR A 52 -1.45 5.71 8.92
N GLU A 53 -1.52 5.10 10.10
CA GLU A 53 -0.46 4.26 10.66
C GLU A 53 -0.20 3.02 9.80
N THR A 54 -1.26 2.34 9.33
CA THR A 54 -1.10 1.16 8.46
C THR A 54 -0.35 1.53 7.18
N ILE A 55 -0.71 2.64 6.53
CA ILE A 55 -0.01 3.09 5.32
C ILE A 55 1.42 3.53 5.64
N GLU A 56 1.62 4.31 6.70
CA GLU A 56 2.96 4.78 7.07
C GLU A 56 3.92 3.63 7.36
N ASN A 57 3.44 2.58 8.01
CA ASN A 57 4.23 1.39 8.31
C ASN A 57 4.40 0.46 7.10
N ALA A 58 3.41 0.40 6.20
CA ALA A 58 3.49 -0.48 5.04
C ALA A 58 4.37 0.08 3.92
N ILE A 59 4.56 1.40 3.80
CA ILE A 59 5.32 2.00 2.69
C ILE A 59 6.79 1.55 2.72
N HIS A 60 7.17 0.73 1.75
CA HIS A 60 8.53 0.23 1.56
C HIS A 60 8.79 -0.04 0.08
N ASP A 61 9.87 0.53 -0.48
CA ASP A 61 10.34 0.26 -1.84
C ASP A 61 10.91 -1.16 -1.97
N TRP A 62 10.91 -1.73 -3.17
CA TRP A 62 11.41 -3.09 -3.37
C TRP A 62 12.93 -3.17 -3.19
N THR A 63 13.38 -4.09 -2.33
CA THR A 63 14.81 -4.31 -2.04
C THR A 63 15.47 -5.38 -2.90
N GLY A 64 14.70 -6.09 -3.74
CA GLY A 64 15.17 -7.26 -4.47
C GLY A 64 14.89 -8.60 -3.78
N SER A 65 14.44 -8.60 -2.53
CA SER A 65 14.09 -9.81 -1.79
C SER A 65 12.85 -9.62 -0.91
N LYS A 66 12.03 -10.67 -0.81
CA LYS A 66 10.87 -10.70 0.10
C LYS A 66 11.32 -10.61 1.56
N SER A 67 12.47 -11.19 1.89
CA SER A 67 12.97 -11.26 3.26
C SER A 67 13.50 -9.93 3.80
N THR A 68 13.73 -8.95 2.93
CA THR A 68 14.29 -7.64 3.29
C THR A 68 13.38 -6.50 2.84
N VAL A 69 12.12 -6.78 2.48
CA VAL A 69 11.21 -5.75 1.95
C VAL A 69 10.98 -4.61 2.94
N GLU A 70 10.91 -4.91 4.24
CA GLU A 70 10.74 -3.92 5.31
C GLU A 70 11.98 -3.02 5.53
N GLU A 71 13.11 -3.32 4.89
CA GLU A 71 14.29 -2.46 4.88
C GLU A 71 14.25 -1.45 3.72
N GLY A 72 13.26 -1.59 2.82
CA GLY A 72 13.05 -0.71 1.69
C GLY A 72 12.83 0.73 2.13
N ARG A 73 13.46 1.67 1.41
CA ARG A 73 13.25 3.10 1.67
C ARG A 73 11.77 3.45 1.56
N LYS A 74 11.29 4.39 2.37
CA LYS A 74 9.95 4.93 2.22
C LYS A 74 9.91 5.82 0.97
N ALA A 75 9.11 5.46 -0.03
CA ALA A 75 8.97 6.21 -1.27
C ALA A 75 7.53 6.16 -1.78
N ILE A 76 7.10 7.20 -2.50
CA ILE A 76 5.77 7.30 -3.09
C ILE A 76 5.94 7.83 -4.52
N VAL A 77 5.14 7.31 -5.46
CA VAL A 77 5.07 7.83 -6.82
C VAL A 77 3.89 8.80 -6.92
N VAL A 78 4.21 10.04 -7.29
CA VAL A 78 3.23 11.09 -7.58
C VAL A 78 3.16 11.28 -9.09
N LEU A 79 1.96 11.11 -9.64
CA LEU A 79 1.66 11.34 -11.05
C LEU A 79 0.89 12.65 -11.16
N GLN A 80 1.38 13.55 -12.01
CA GLN A 80 0.71 14.81 -12.33
C GLN A 80 0.56 14.90 -13.85
N PRO A 81 -0.61 15.28 -14.39
CA PRO A 81 -0.74 15.59 -15.81
C PRO A 81 0.26 16.68 -16.22
N SER A 82 0.82 16.56 -17.42
CA SER A 82 1.47 17.72 -18.05
C SER A 82 0.39 18.76 -18.37
N GLU A 83 0.73 20.05 -18.25
CA GLU A 83 -0.13 21.14 -18.73
C GLU A 83 -0.51 20.98 -20.21
#